data_AF-A0A4J1UBJ9-F1
#
_entry.id   AF-A0A4J1UBJ9-F1
#
_cell.length_a   1.000
_cell.length_b   1.000
_cell.length_c   1.000
_cell.angle_alpha   90.00
_cell.angle_beta   90.00
_cell.angle_gamma   90.00
#
_symmetry.space_group_name_H-M   'P 1'
#
loop_
_entity.id
_entity.type
_entity.pdbx_description
1 polymer ?
#
loop_
_entity_poly.entity_id
_entity_poly.type
_entity_poly.pdbx_seq_one_letter_code
_entity_poly.pdbx_strand_id
1 'polypeptide(L)'
;MATGWVKDKGLWYYLNESGSMATGWVKDKGLWYYLNESGSMATGWVKDKGLWYYLNESGSMATGWVKDKGLWYYLNESGSMATGWFTVSGKWYYTYNSGDLLVNTTTPDGYRVNANGEWVG
;
A
#
# COMPACT_ATOMS: atom_id res chain seq x y z
N MET A 1 2.97 -5.39 -32.75
CA MET A 1 3.56 -5.68 -31.42
C MET A 1 2.55 -5.21 -30.38
N ALA A 2 2.24 -6.02 -29.37
CA ALA A 2 1.33 -5.59 -28.30
C ALA A 2 2.10 -4.72 -27.29
N THR A 3 1.45 -3.68 -26.79
CA THR A 3 1.97 -2.79 -25.74
C THR A 3 0.86 -2.54 -24.71
N GLY A 4 1.24 -2.13 -23.50
CA GLY A 4 0.32 -1.91 -22.39
C GLY A 4 -0.17 -3.20 -21.74
N TRP A 5 -1.37 -3.14 -21.17
CA TRP A 5 -1.96 -4.25 -20.40
C TRP A 5 -2.36 -5.43 -21.27
N VAL A 6 -1.89 -6.62 -20.89
CA VAL A 6 -2.25 -7.89 -21.51
C VAL A 6 -2.76 -8.84 -20.43
N LYS A 7 -3.88 -9.51 -20.70
CA LYS A 7 -4.40 -10.57 -19.84
C LYS A 7 -4.12 -11.93 -20.47
N ASP A 8 -3.39 -12.79 -19.75
CA ASP A 8 -3.12 -14.17 -20.15
C ASP A 8 -3.44 -15.12 -19.01
N LYS A 9 -4.21 -16.18 -19.30
CA LYS A 9 -4.62 -17.22 -18.33
C LYS A 9 -5.13 -16.70 -16.98
N GLY A 10 -5.80 -15.55 -17.00
CA GLY A 10 -6.38 -14.91 -15.82
C GLY A 10 -5.43 -13.94 -15.09
N LEU A 11 -4.17 -13.86 -15.47
CA LEU A 11 -3.18 -12.94 -14.91
C LEU A 11 -3.01 -11.72 -15.81
N TRP A 12 -2.69 -10.59 -15.21
CA TRP A 12 -2.38 -9.35 -15.91
C TRP A 12 -0.87 -9.15 -16.02
N TYR A 13 -0.43 -8.65 -17.16
CA TYR A 13 0.95 -8.31 -17.49
C TYR A 13 0.98 -6.93 -18.12
N TYR A 14 2.12 -6.27 -18.06
CA TYR A 14 2.34 -4.99 -18.73
C TYR A 14 3.49 -5.12 -19.73
N LEU A 15 3.24 -4.76 -20.98
CA LEU A 15 4.26 -4.69 -22.02
C LEU A 15 4.69 -3.24 -22.22
N ASN A 16 5.99 -2.98 -22.09
CA ASN A 16 6.58 -1.66 -22.34
C ASN A 16 6.44 -1.27 -23.82
N GLU A 17 6.83 -0.04 -24.17
CA GLU A 17 6.75 0.46 -25.56
C GLU A 17 7.57 -0.40 -26.55
N SER A 18 8.62 -1.06 -26.08
CA SER A 18 9.43 -2.01 -26.85
C SER A 18 8.77 -3.39 -27.03
N GLY A 19 7.57 -3.61 -26.49
CA GLY A 19 6.90 -4.92 -26.42
C GLY A 19 7.49 -5.87 -25.36
N SER A 20 8.50 -5.44 -24.61
CA SER A 20 9.12 -6.24 -23.55
C SER A 20 8.21 -6.27 -22.31
N MET A 21 8.08 -7.44 -21.67
CA MET A 21 7.35 -7.59 -20.42
C MET A 21 8.02 -6.82 -19.28
N ALA A 22 7.24 -6.02 -18.55
CA ALA A 22 7.69 -5.25 -17.40
C ALA A 22 7.72 -6.12 -16.13
N THR A 23 8.62 -5.74 -15.22
CA THR A 23 8.69 -6.23 -13.84
C THR A 23 8.94 -5.04 -12.91
N GLY A 24 8.60 -5.18 -11.63
CA GLY A 24 8.67 -4.10 -10.66
C GLY A 24 7.58 -3.04 -10.85
N TRP A 25 7.88 -1.80 -10.47
CA TRP A 25 6.93 -0.70 -10.50
C TRP A 25 6.67 -0.18 -11.92
N VAL A 26 5.38 -0.08 -12.28
CA VAL A 26 4.92 0.55 -13.51
C VAL A 26 3.93 1.65 -13.17
N LYS A 27 4.08 2.81 -13.81
CA LYS A 27 3.10 3.90 -13.76
C LYS A 27 2.33 3.93 -15.07
N ASP A 28 1.02 3.71 -15.00
CA ASP A 28 0.12 3.78 -16.15
C ASP A 28 -1.06 4.70 -15.81
N LYS A 29 -1.32 5.68 -16.69
CA LYS A 29 -2.41 6.67 -16.55
C LYS A 29 -2.50 7.33 -15.16
N GLY A 30 -1.34 7.59 -14.54
CA GLY A 30 -1.25 8.24 -13.24
C GLY A 30 -1.36 7.30 -12.03
N LEU A 31 -1.67 6.02 -12.25
CA LEU A 31 -1.73 4.99 -11.21
C LEU A 31 -0.45 4.15 -11.21
N TRP A 32 -0.04 3.71 -10.02
CA TRP A 32 1.09 2.82 -9.84
C TRP A 32 0.62 1.38 -9.70
N TYR A 33 1.38 0.45 -10.29
CA TYR A 33 1.16 -0.98 -10.24
C TYR A 33 2.49 -1.67 -9.97
N TYR A 34 2.43 -2.87 -9.39
CA TYR A 34 3.62 -3.70 -9.20
C TYR A 34 3.49 -4.99 -9.98
N LEU A 35 4.48 -5.30 -10.80
CA LEU A 35 4.58 -6.53 -11.57
C LEU A 35 5.62 -7.42 -10.86
N ASN A 36 5.24 -8.63 -10.46
CA ASN A 36 6.14 -9.59 -9.84
C ASN A 36 7.30 -9.95 -10.79
N GLU A 37 8.30 -10.68 -10.32
CA GLU A 37 9.43 -11.12 -11.15
C GLU A 37 8.99 -11.95 -12.38
N SER A 38 7.87 -12.66 -12.26
CA SER A 38 7.23 -13.40 -13.37
C SER A 38 6.49 -12.50 -14.37
N GLY A 39 6.41 -11.19 -14.11
CA GLY A 39 5.66 -10.19 -14.85
C GLY A 39 4.17 -10.12 -14.51
N SER A 40 3.65 -11.02 -13.68
CA SER A 40 2.25 -10.98 -13.25
C SER A 40 2.00 -9.78 -12.33
N MET A 41 0.94 -9.04 -12.55
CA MET A 41 0.49 -7.95 -11.68
C MET A 41 0.15 -8.46 -10.28
N ALA A 42 0.71 -7.80 -9.27
CA ALA A 42 0.44 -8.07 -7.87
C ALA A 42 -0.85 -7.40 -7.39
N THR A 43 -1.48 -8.02 -6.40
CA THR A 43 -2.56 -7.45 -5.58
C THR A 43 -2.26 -7.74 -4.11
N GLY A 44 -2.86 -6.97 -3.20
CA GLY A 44 -2.59 -7.05 -1.77
C GLY A 44 -1.24 -6.46 -1.37
N TRP A 45 -0.64 -6.99 -0.30
CA TRP A 45 0.60 -6.49 0.26
C TRP A 45 1.83 -6.87 -0.56
N VAL A 46 2.65 -5.87 -0.91
CA VAL A 46 3.95 -6.03 -1.56
C VAL A 46 5.03 -5.39 -0.71
N LYS A 47 6.14 -6.10 -0.52
CA LYS A 47 7.33 -5.56 0.11
C LYS A 47 8.40 -5.31 -0.96
N ASP A 48 8.75 -4.05 -1.15
CA ASP A 48 9.80 -3.65 -2.09
C ASP A 48 10.85 -2.80 -1.35
N LYS A 49 12.13 -3.17 -1.48
CA LYS A 49 13.27 -2.48 -0.85
C LYS A 49 13.08 -2.18 0.65
N GLY A 50 12.42 -3.08 1.37
CA GLY A 50 12.19 -2.95 2.82
C GLY A 50 10.93 -2.18 3.21
N LEU A 51 10.23 -1.55 2.25
CA LEU A 51 8.98 -0.82 2.47
C LEU A 51 7.78 -1.69 2.07
N TRP A 52 6.68 -1.54 2.79
CA TRP A 52 5.41 -2.19 2.47
C TRP A 52 4.49 -1.26 1.68
N TYR A 53 3.79 -1.82 0.72
CA TYR A 53 2.81 -1.17 -0.14
C TYR A 53 1.56 -2.05 -0.23
N TYR A 54 0.42 -1.44 -0.50
CA TYR A 54 -0.83 -2.16 -0.71
C TYR A 54 -1.36 -1.90 -2.11
N LEU A 55 -1.60 -2.94 -2.89
CA LEU A 55 -2.19 -2.89 -4.22
C LEU A 55 -3.64 -3.36 -4.10
N ASN A 56 -4.60 -2.56 -4.55
CA ASN A 56 -6.01 -2.95 -4.48
C ASN A 56 -6.34 -4.10 -5.45
N GLU A 57 -7.60 -4.52 -5.52
CA GLU A 57 -8.02 -5.63 -6.39
C GLU A 57 -7.78 -5.38 -7.88
N SER A 58 -7.80 -4.12 -8.31
CA SER A 58 -7.41 -3.73 -9.68
C SER A 58 -5.89 -3.65 -9.89
N GLY A 59 -5.09 -3.90 -8.85
CA GLY A 59 -3.62 -3.83 -8.85
C GLY A 59 -3.05 -2.43 -8.69
N SER A 60 -3.89 -1.39 -8.59
CA SER A 60 -3.39 -0.04 -8.39
C SER A 60 -2.99 0.18 -6.93
N MET A 61 -1.86 0.82 -6.73
CA MET A 61 -1.30 1.17 -5.41
C MET A 61 -2.22 2.10 -4.64
N ALA A 62 -2.54 1.71 -3.41
CA ALA A 62 -3.33 2.50 -2.49
C ALA A 62 -2.49 3.58 -1.81
N THR A 63 -3.15 4.67 -1.47
CA THR A 63 -2.68 5.72 -0.55
C THR A 63 -3.78 5.99 0.47
N GLY A 64 -3.43 6.55 1.61
CA GLY A 64 -4.36 6.81 2.70
C GLY A 64 -4.75 5.56 3.48
N TRP A 65 -5.96 5.56 4.03
CA TRP A 65 -6.45 4.50 4.91
C TRP A 65 -6.81 3.22 4.14
N VAL A 66 -6.27 2.08 4.61
CA VAL A 66 -6.60 0.75 4.12
C VAL A 66 -7.06 -0.11 5.28
N LYS A 67 -8.16 -0.84 5.09
CA LYS A 67 -8.62 -1.87 6.02
C LYS A 67 -8.38 -3.24 5.40
N ASP A 68 -7.53 -4.03 6.03
CA ASP A 68 -7.24 -5.40 5.61
C ASP A 68 -7.41 -6.35 6.80
N LYS A 69 -8.15 -7.44 6.59
CA LYS A 69 -8.44 -8.49 7.61
C LYS A 69 -8.91 -7.94 8.98
N GLY A 70 -9.64 -6.83 8.97
CA GLY A 70 -10.17 -6.20 10.19
C GLY A 70 -9.24 -5.19 10.86
N LEU A 71 -8.00 -5.07 10.42
CA LEU A 71 -7.02 -4.11 10.90
C LEU A 71 -6.94 -2.90 9.98
N TRP A 72 -6.62 -1.74 10.55
CA TRP A 72 -6.42 -0.50 9.81
C TRP A 72 -4.94 -0.21 9.63
N TYR A 73 -4.60 0.27 8.44
CA TYR A 73 -3.26 0.67 8.01
C TYR A 73 -3.35 2.04 7.33
N TYR A 74 -2.24 2.76 7.32
CA TYR A 74 -2.13 4.01 6.58
C TYR A 74 -0.96 3.94 5.59
N LEU A 75 -1.22 4.27 4.34
CA LEU A 75 -0.25 4.34 3.26
C LEU A 75 0.02 5.82 2.97
N ASN A 76 1.28 6.23 3.03
CA ASN A 76 1.69 7.60 2.74
C ASN A 76 1.41 7.96 1.26
N GLU A 77 1.61 9.22 0.88
CA GLU A 77 1.41 9.66 -0.52
C GLU A 77 2.30 8.92 -1.52
N SER A 78 3.47 8.46 -1.08
CA SER A 78 4.37 7.60 -1.86
C SER A 78 3.91 6.14 -1.95
N GLY A 79 2.81 5.79 -1.26
CA GLY A 79 2.28 4.44 -1.11
C GLY A 79 2.94 3.59 -0.03
N SER A 80 4.02 4.08 0.60
CA SER A 80 4.68 3.33 1.66
C SER A 80 3.83 3.29 2.93
N MET A 81 3.73 2.13 3.56
CA MET A 81 3.01 1.93 4.82
C MET A 81 3.68 2.72 5.95
N ALA A 82 2.86 3.45 6.71
CA ALA A 82 3.30 4.19 7.89
C ALA A 82 3.50 3.25 9.09
N THR A 83 4.58 3.51 9.84
CA THR A 83 4.90 2.84 11.11
C THR A 83 5.22 3.90 12.16
N GLY A 84 4.77 3.71 13.40
CA GLY A 84 4.94 4.68 14.47
C GLY A 84 3.98 5.86 14.35
N TRP A 85 4.39 7.04 14.83
CA TRP A 85 3.57 8.25 14.80
C TRP A 85 3.45 8.85 13.39
N PHE A 86 2.23 9.22 13.00
CA PHE A 86 1.95 9.99 11.79
C PHE A 86 0.74 10.90 11.99
N THR A 87 0.58 11.89 11.10
CA THR A 87 -0.57 12.81 11.13
C THR A 87 -1.44 12.68 9.90
N VAL A 88 -2.75 12.78 10.11
CA VAL A 88 -3.75 12.88 9.03
C VAL A 88 -4.70 14.01 9.39
N SER A 89 -4.72 15.06 8.56
CA SER A 89 -5.60 16.23 8.75
C SER A 89 -5.49 16.85 10.16
N GLY A 90 -4.28 16.96 10.69
CA GLY A 90 -4.01 17.55 12.01
C GLY A 90 -4.27 16.64 13.20
N LYS A 91 -4.71 15.39 13.00
CA LYS A 91 -4.87 14.39 14.04
C LYS A 91 -3.67 13.44 14.05
N TRP A 92 -3.20 13.07 15.23
CA TRP A 92 -2.10 12.12 15.40
C TRP A 92 -2.62 10.70 15.56
N TYR A 93 -1.91 9.77 14.94
CA TYR A 93 -2.18 8.33 14.98
C TYR A 93 -0.87 7.58 15.19
N TYR A 94 -0.96 6.37 15.75
CA TYR A 94 0.19 5.50 15.95
C TYR A 94 -0.09 4.10 15.40
N THR A 95 0.85 3.55 14.63
CA THR A 95 0.82 2.16 14.17
C THR A 95 1.99 1.37 14.76
N TYR A 96 1.80 0.06 14.95
CA TYR A 96 2.91 -0.85 15.27
C TYR A 96 3.91 -0.93 14.12
N ASN A 97 5.05 -1.59 14.34
CA ASN A 97 6.04 -1.88 13.28
C ASN A 97 5.48 -2.77 12.16
N SER A 98 4.44 -3.55 12.46
CA SER A 98 3.63 -4.31 11.49
C SER A 98 2.64 -3.44 10.70
N GLY A 99 2.50 -2.16 11.05
CA GLY A 99 1.67 -1.18 10.36
C GLY A 99 0.22 -1.10 10.83
N ASP A 100 -0.23 -1.99 11.69
CA ASP A 100 -1.59 -1.97 12.22
C ASP A 100 -1.79 -0.85 13.24
N LEU A 101 -2.89 -0.12 13.07
CA LEU A 101 -3.28 1.05 13.86
C LEU A 101 -3.65 0.66 15.29
N LEU A 102 -3.09 1.38 16.26
CA LEU A 102 -3.50 1.27 17.66
C LEU A 102 -4.83 1.98 17.85
N VAL A 103 -5.78 1.29 18.49
CA VAL A 103 -7.11 1.83 18.83
C VAL A 103 -7.46 1.45 20.27
N ASN A 104 -8.16 2.35 20.98
CA ASN A 104 -8.61 2.15 22.37
C ASN A 104 -7.50 1.64 23.33
N THR A 105 -6.28 2.17 23.19
CA THR A 105 -5.12 1.69 23.93
C THR A 105 -4.15 2.84 24.22
N THR A 106 -3.02 2.50 24.84
CA THR A 106 -1.91 3.40 25.10
C THR A 106 -0.74 3.04 24.17
N THR A 107 -0.13 4.03 23.55
CA THR A 107 1.06 3.87 22.71
C THR A 107 2.28 3.44 23.55
N PRO A 108 3.34 2.87 22.93
CA PRO A 108 4.54 2.45 23.67
C PRO A 108 5.24 3.56 24.46
N ASP A 109 5.06 4.81 24.05
CA ASP A 109 5.58 6.02 24.70
C ASP A 109 4.58 6.70 25.66
N GLY A 110 3.43 6.07 25.92
CA GLY A 110 2.54 6.43 27.05
C GLY A 110 1.33 7.31 26.71
N TYR A 111 1.04 7.57 25.44
CA TYR A 111 -0.11 8.40 25.03
C TYR A 111 -1.36 7.56 24.76
N ARG A 112 -2.55 8.07 25.14
CA ARG A 112 -3.82 7.37 24.88
C ARG A 112 -4.34 7.67 23.47
N VAL A 113 -4.83 6.65 22.78
CA VAL A 113 -5.56 6.77 21.51
C VAL A 113 -6.99 6.26 21.66
N ASN A 114 -7.95 6.92 21.00
CA ASN A 114 -9.37 6.60 21.08
C ASN A 114 -9.78 5.44 20.14
N ALA A 115 -11.08 5.20 19.98
CA ALA A 115 -11.61 4.12 19.13
C ALA A 115 -11.32 4.31 17.62
N ASN A 116 -11.03 5.54 17.20
CA ASN A 116 -10.59 5.86 15.84
C ASN A 116 -9.06 5.83 15.70
N GLY A 117 -8.32 5.51 16.78
CA GLY A 117 -6.87 5.56 16.83
C GLY A 117 -6.29 6.97 16.92
N GLU A 118 -7.13 7.97 17.14
CA GLU A 118 -6.70 9.36 17.27
C GLU A 118 -6.13 9.56 18.68
N TRP A 119 -4.95 10.19 18.76
CA TRP A 119 -4.38 10.63 20.04
C TRP A 119 -5.33 11.59 20.74
N VAL A 120 -5.57 11.33 22.02
CA VAL A 120 -6.34 12.19 22.93
C VAL A 120 -5.37 12.78 23.96
N GLY A 121 -5.18 14.10 23.87
CA GLY A 121 -4.40 14.91 24.80
C GLY A 121 -5.30 15.81 25.62
#